data_AF-A0A1V3H5J5-F1
#
_entry.id   AF-A0A1V3H5J5-F1
#
_cell.length_a   1.000
_cell.length_b   1.000
_cell.length_c   1.000
_cell.angle_alpha   90.00
_cell.angle_beta   90.00
_cell.angle_gamma   90.00
#
_symmetry.space_group_name_H-M   'P 1'
#
loop_
_entity.id
_entity.type
_entity.pdbx_description
1 polymer ?
#
loop_
_entity_poly.entity_id
_entity_poly.type
_entity_poly.pdbx_seq_one_letter_code
_entity_poly.pdbx_strand_id
1 'polypeptide(L)'
;MSVYKNIIKIAFLLFVVIAISACKEKEKAINPEDDIPLFKDFIEENIDKVADDPYISSTVKPDDEMYDLMLMLQRGDWSQTTWDEMDSLMKKGVENAKIIYARTKIDEIYKRSEATAILTELMRKGNPYATYWLSNKSNLCLSYLSSEHFGNKVAKELGLDTSYENKYCTEEIYQKSVEGFKKLAAEGDLGAQYFLLKDQGLDKSVEKREEYIKEVIRFAEAHYYKPMMDYLYTLKKPGHRGLEFRSEKLKNFGMDLYRVASNNYYTPAIGNLMVHETNNKELFNRMKIAGGKYYFLAVALARSNELADKEKFCHALLYENLFKSTRYFVYHGDWPKKSDYDESICNIEKEIAEMKPMIYIDYFTRIDNWGRG
;
A
#
# COMPACT_ATOMS: atom_id res chain seq x y z
N MET A 1 37.93 39.60 -39.11
CA MET A 1 36.57 39.10 -39.43
C MET A 1 36.47 37.59 -39.69
N SER A 2 37.48 36.94 -40.30
CA SER A 2 37.44 35.48 -40.61
C SER A 2 37.48 34.56 -39.36
N VAL A 3 38.31 34.91 -38.37
CA VAL A 3 38.49 34.11 -37.14
C VAL A 3 37.20 34.03 -36.31
N TYR A 4 36.45 35.14 -36.20
CA TYR A 4 35.20 35.20 -35.44
C TYR A 4 34.09 34.33 -36.06
N LYS A 5 34.01 34.26 -37.40
CA LYS A 5 33.10 33.35 -38.12
C LYS A 5 33.44 31.88 -37.89
N ASN A 6 34.73 31.53 -37.77
CA ASN A 6 35.15 30.16 -37.48
C ASN A 6 34.89 29.76 -36.02
N ILE A 7 35.05 30.68 -35.07
CA ILE A 7 34.74 30.44 -33.65
C ILE A 7 33.23 30.21 -33.46
N ILE A 8 32.37 31.00 -34.11
CA ILE A 8 30.91 30.80 -34.06
C ILE A 8 30.52 29.45 -34.65
N LYS A 9 31.12 29.03 -35.77
CA LYS A 9 30.86 27.72 -36.38
C LYS A 9 31.27 26.56 -35.47
N ILE A 10 32.42 26.66 -34.81
CA ILE A 10 32.91 25.65 -33.87
C ILE A 10 32.01 25.57 -32.64
N ALA A 11 31.60 26.71 -32.08
CA ALA A 11 30.67 26.76 -30.95
C ALA A 11 29.29 26.18 -31.30
N PHE A 12 28.79 26.45 -32.51
CA PHE A 12 27.52 25.89 -32.99
C PHE A 12 27.62 24.37 -33.21
N LEU A 13 28.73 23.87 -33.77
CA LEU A 13 28.99 22.44 -33.92
C LEU A 13 29.09 21.74 -32.56
N LEU A 14 29.77 22.34 -31.59
CA LEU A 14 29.83 21.83 -30.20
C LEU A 14 28.45 21.81 -29.55
N PHE A 15 27.65 22.85 -29.73
CA PHE A 15 26.27 22.90 -29.21
C PHE A 15 25.38 21.85 -29.87
N VAL A 16 25.52 21.61 -31.18
CA VAL A 16 24.79 20.57 -31.90
C VAL A 16 25.23 19.18 -31.44
N VAL A 17 26.53 18.92 -31.23
CA VAL A 17 27.02 17.64 -30.69
C VAL A 17 26.51 17.42 -29.27
N ILE A 18 26.56 18.43 -28.40
CA ILE A 18 26.04 18.37 -27.02
C ILE A 18 24.53 18.14 -27.01
N ALA A 19 23.78 18.84 -27.87
CA ALA A 19 22.35 18.67 -28.02
C ALA A 19 21.98 17.29 -28.58
N ILE A 20 22.76 16.71 -29.50
CA ILE A 20 22.56 15.36 -30.01
C ILE A 20 22.88 14.32 -28.93
N SER A 21 23.91 14.51 -28.10
CA SER A 21 24.19 13.62 -26.95
C SER A 21 23.13 13.73 -25.84
N ALA A 22 22.61 14.92 -25.56
CA ALA A 22 21.51 15.11 -24.61
C ALA A 22 20.15 14.60 -25.15
N CYS A 23 19.96 14.58 -26.47
CA CYS A 23 18.81 13.92 -27.11
C CYS A 23 18.96 12.40 -27.18
N LYS A 24 20.19 11.85 -27.25
CA LYS A 24 20.43 10.40 -27.17
C LYS A 24 20.13 9.81 -25.78
N GLU A 25 20.33 10.57 -24.70
CA GLU A 25 19.92 10.13 -23.36
C GLU A 25 18.39 10.05 -23.21
N LYS A 26 17.62 10.81 -24.01
CA LYS A 26 16.16 10.68 -24.10
C LYS A 26 15.70 9.42 -24.87
N GLU A 27 16.61 8.69 -25.49
CA GLU A 27 16.30 7.57 -26.41
C GLU A 27 16.21 6.19 -25.71
N LYS A 28 16.42 6.13 -24.39
CA LYS A 28 16.18 4.93 -23.57
C LYS A 28 15.12 5.18 -22.50
N ALA A 29 13.96 5.73 -22.86
CA ALA A 29 12.82 5.68 -21.94
C ALA A 29 12.32 4.23 -21.82
N ILE A 30 11.98 3.78 -20.61
CA ILE A 30 11.34 2.47 -20.42
C ILE A 30 10.03 2.45 -21.22
N ASN A 31 9.92 1.50 -22.15
CA ASN A 31 8.69 1.20 -22.84
C ASN A 31 8.02 -0.02 -22.17
N PRO A 32 6.93 0.15 -21.40
CA PRO A 32 6.32 -0.95 -20.67
C PRO A 32 5.76 -2.07 -21.56
N GLU A 33 5.56 -1.83 -22.86
CA GLU A 33 5.14 -2.89 -23.76
C GLU A 33 6.22 -3.95 -24.01
N ASP A 34 7.49 -3.59 -23.82
CA ASP A 34 8.63 -4.50 -23.96
C ASP A 34 8.70 -5.50 -22.79
N ASP A 35 8.00 -5.21 -21.69
CA ASP A 35 7.93 -6.12 -20.53
C ASP A 35 6.93 -7.27 -20.75
N ILE A 36 5.96 -7.14 -21.67
CA ILE A 36 4.87 -8.11 -21.85
C ILE A 36 5.41 -9.54 -22.10
N PRO A 37 6.39 -9.75 -23.01
CA PRO A 37 6.94 -11.08 -23.22
C PRO A 37 7.61 -11.68 -21.97
N LEU A 38 8.11 -10.86 -21.05
CA LEU A 38 8.80 -11.30 -19.84
C LEU A 38 7.85 -11.91 -18.80
N PHE A 39 6.57 -11.55 -18.84
CA PHE A 39 5.53 -12.11 -17.98
C PHE A 39 4.76 -13.28 -18.60
N LYS A 40 5.02 -13.59 -19.87
CA LYS A 40 4.17 -14.51 -20.65
C LYS A 40 4.01 -15.86 -19.96
N ASP A 41 5.12 -16.53 -19.67
CA ASP A 41 5.09 -17.88 -19.08
C ASP A 41 4.44 -17.86 -17.69
N PHE A 42 4.75 -16.84 -16.88
CA PHE A 42 4.15 -16.64 -15.55
C PHE A 42 2.61 -16.48 -15.63
N ILE A 43 2.12 -15.69 -16.59
CA ILE A 43 0.68 -15.49 -16.79
C ILE A 43 0.03 -16.79 -17.26
N GLU A 44 0.57 -17.41 -18.31
CA GLU A 44 0.02 -18.66 -18.89
C GLU A 44 -0.07 -19.77 -17.85
N GLU A 45 0.91 -19.86 -16.95
CA GLU A 45 0.91 -20.86 -15.90
C GLU A 45 -0.11 -20.57 -14.78
N ASN A 46 -0.44 -19.31 -14.48
CA ASN A 46 -1.14 -18.95 -13.24
C ASN A 46 -2.52 -18.32 -13.42
N ILE A 47 -2.88 -17.86 -14.62
CA ILE A 47 -4.12 -17.08 -14.83
C ILE A 47 -5.42 -17.86 -14.57
N ASP A 48 -5.39 -19.19 -14.70
CA ASP A 48 -6.54 -20.07 -14.45
C ASP A 48 -6.46 -20.80 -13.09
N LYS A 49 -5.37 -20.62 -12.33
CA LYS A 49 -5.18 -21.25 -11.02
C LYS A 49 -5.79 -20.39 -9.92
N VAL A 50 -6.76 -20.92 -9.19
CA VAL A 50 -7.37 -20.27 -8.01
C VAL A 50 -6.84 -20.93 -6.75
N ALA A 51 -6.37 -20.14 -5.79
CA ALA A 51 -5.86 -20.64 -4.53
C ALA A 51 -6.99 -21.22 -3.66
N ASP A 52 -6.69 -22.26 -2.89
CA ASP A 52 -7.62 -22.80 -1.89
C ASP A 52 -7.58 -22.02 -0.57
N ASP A 53 -6.40 -21.52 -0.19
CA ASP A 53 -6.21 -20.68 1.00
C ASP A 53 -6.56 -19.22 0.68
N PRO A 54 -7.64 -18.66 1.26
CA PRO A 54 -7.99 -17.26 1.05
C PRO A 54 -6.99 -16.30 1.69
N TYR A 55 -6.25 -16.73 2.71
CA TYR A 55 -5.24 -15.90 3.38
C TYR A 55 -3.87 -15.98 2.72
N ILE A 56 -3.75 -16.63 1.54
CA ILE A 56 -2.45 -16.90 0.89
C ILE A 56 -1.66 -15.62 0.59
N SER A 57 -2.34 -14.53 0.23
CA SER A 57 -1.73 -13.23 -0.04
C SER A 57 -1.79 -12.25 1.14
N SER A 58 -2.15 -12.73 2.33
CA SER A 58 -2.30 -11.88 3.51
C SER A 58 -0.92 -11.59 4.14
N THR A 59 -0.61 -10.33 4.41
CA THR A 59 0.61 -9.90 5.12
C THR A 59 0.67 -10.49 6.54
N VAL A 60 -0.48 -10.69 7.16
CA VAL A 60 -0.65 -11.24 8.50
C VAL A 60 -1.83 -12.21 8.45
N LYS A 61 -1.68 -13.43 8.98
CA LYS A 61 -2.69 -14.50 9.00
C LYS A 61 -3.44 -14.51 10.34
N PRO A 62 -4.63 -15.14 10.42
CA PRO A 62 -5.46 -15.14 11.64
C PRO A 62 -4.76 -15.62 12.92
N ASP A 63 -3.78 -16.52 12.80
CA ASP A 63 -3.04 -17.05 13.94
C ASP A 63 -1.91 -16.12 14.43
N ASP A 64 -1.59 -15.07 13.69
CA ASP A 64 -0.59 -14.08 14.07
C ASP A 64 -1.14 -13.08 15.10
N GLU A 65 -0.36 -12.77 16.13
CA GLU A 65 -0.77 -11.87 17.22
C GLU A 65 -1.12 -10.44 16.77
N MET A 66 -0.66 -10.02 15.58
CA MET A 66 -0.95 -8.70 15.01
C MET A 66 -2.22 -8.66 14.17
N TYR A 67 -2.86 -9.80 13.90
CA TYR A 67 -3.94 -9.93 12.92
C TYR A 67 -5.11 -8.99 13.22
N ASP A 68 -5.68 -9.08 14.42
CA ASP A 68 -6.87 -8.31 14.79
C ASP A 68 -6.60 -6.80 14.74
N LEU A 69 -5.46 -6.36 15.29
CA LEU A 69 -5.07 -4.95 15.23
C LEU A 69 -4.93 -4.47 13.78
N MET A 70 -4.23 -5.21 12.94
CA MET A 70 -4.00 -4.85 11.54
C MET A 70 -5.30 -4.84 10.73
N LEU A 71 -6.22 -5.77 11.01
CA LEU A 71 -7.54 -5.82 10.40
C LEU A 71 -8.39 -4.60 10.78
N MET A 72 -8.40 -4.21 12.06
CA MET A 72 -9.09 -3.00 12.54
C MET A 72 -8.54 -1.75 11.85
N LEU A 73 -7.22 -1.58 11.82
CA LEU A 73 -6.57 -0.46 11.15
C LEU A 73 -6.85 -0.42 9.65
N GLN A 74 -6.85 -1.58 8.97
CA GLN A 74 -7.17 -1.69 7.55
C GLN A 74 -8.62 -1.29 7.26
N ARG A 75 -9.55 -1.63 8.17
CA ARG A 75 -10.94 -1.18 8.10
C ARG A 75 -11.09 0.33 8.36
N GLY A 76 -10.05 0.96 8.90
CA GLY A 76 -10.06 2.35 9.33
C GLY A 76 -10.76 2.53 10.67
N ASP A 77 -10.81 1.48 11.50
CA ASP A 77 -11.33 1.54 12.85
C ASP A 77 -10.27 2.11 13.80
N TRP A 78 -10.54 3.32 14.31
CA TRP A 78 -9.72 4.02 15.30
C TRP A 78 -10.44 4.17 16.64
N SER A 79 -11.41 3.29 16.91
CA SER A 79 -12.17 3.28 18.16
C SER A 79 -11.31 2.91 19.37
N GLN A 80 -11.88 3.07 20.57
CA GLN A 80 -11.22 2.67 21.81
C GLN A 80 -10.82 1.19 21.81
N THR A 81 -11.61 0.30 21.18
CA THR A 81 -11.26 -1.12 21.06
C THR A 81 -9.95 -1.35 20.30
N THR A 82 -9.72 -0.61 19.21
CA THR A 82 -8.45 -0.67 18.48
C THR A 82 -7.29 -0.21 19.37
N TRP A 83 -7.48 0.86 20.15
CA TRP A 83 -6.46 1.35 21.08
C TRP A 83 -6.19 0.38 22.23
N ASP A 84 -7.23 -0.24 22.79
CA ASP A 84 -7.11 -1.24 23.87
C ASP A 84 -6.34 -2.48 23.40
N GLU A 85 -6.58 -2.93 22.16
CA GLU A 85 -5.84 -4.04 21.56
C GLU A 85 -4.37 -3.67 21.31
N MET A 86 -4.12 -2.46 20.79
CA MET A 86 -2.75 -1.95 20.61
C MET A 86 -1.99 -1.89 21.94
N ASP A 87 -2.62 -1.36 23.00
CA ASP A 87 -2.07 -1.30 24.35
C ASP A 87 -1.80 -2.70 24.93
N SER A 88 -2.72 -3.65 24.72
CA SER A 88 -2.59 -5.04 25.13
C SER A 88 -1.34 -5.69 24.50
N LEU A 89 -1.18 -5.56 23.18
CA LEU A 89 -0.01 -6.05 22.45
C LEU A 89 1.28 -5.38 22.90
N MET A 90 1.27 -4.06 23.12
CA MET A 90 2.43 -3.34 23.65
C MET A 90 2.84 -3.81 25.06
N LYS A 91 1.88 -4.09 25.94
CA LYS A 91 2.12 -4.65 27.29
C LYS A 91 2.69 -6.06 27.24
N LYS A 92 2.27 -6.88 26.25
CA LYS A 92 2.87 -8.19 25.95
C LYS A 92 4.29 -8.09 25.38
N GLY A 93 4.71 -6.90 24.96
CA GLY A 93 6.05 -6.65 24.43
C GLY A 93 6.17 -6.76 22.91
N VAL A 94 5.05 -6.87 22.19
CA VAL A 94 5.02 -7.00 20.72
C VAL A 94 5.60 -5.74 20.08
N GLU A 95 6.79 -5.86 19.47
CA GLU A 95 7.54 -4.72 18.93
C GLU A 95 6.77 -4.03 17.78
N ASN A 96 6.10 -4.82 16.95
CA ASN A 96 5.35 -4.30 15.82
C ASN A 96 4.15 -3.42 16.25
N ALA A 97 3.49 -3.75 17.36
CA ALA A 97 2.45 -2.90 17.95
C ALA A 97 3.05 -1.58 18.46
N LYS A 98 4.22 -1.62 19.11
CA LYS A 98 4.94 -0.41 19.55
C LYS A 98 5.33 0.50 18.37
N ILE A 99 5.73 -0.08 17.24
CA ILE A 99 6.03 0.67 16.01
C ILE A 99 4.77 1.34 15.47
N ILE A 100 3.66 0.61 15.36
CA ILE A 100 2.39 1.16 14.91
C ILE A 100 1.96 2.32 15.82
N TYR A 101 1.96 2.11 17.14
CA TYR A 101 1.64 3.15 18.12
C TYR A 101 2.50 4.39 17.92
N ALA A 102 3.83 4.24 17.93
CA ALA A 102 4.73 5.37 17.79
C ALA A 102 4.51 6.14 16.48
N ARG A 103 4.28 5.43 15.36
CA ARG A 103 3.99 6.09 14.07
C ARG A 103 2.69 6.90 14.12
N THR A 104 1.68 6.45 14.86
CA THR A 104 0.39 7.16 15.00
C THR A 104 0.45 8.35 15.96
N LYS A 105 1.47 8.42 16.83
CA LYS A 105 1.59 9.44 17.88
C LYS A 105 2.70 10.45 17.66
N ILE A 106 3.51 10.27 16.62
CA ILE A 106 4.66 11.13 16.33
C ILE A 106 4.24 12.53 15.84
N ASP A 107 3.08 12.64 15.20
CA ASP A 107 2.53 13.91 14.75
C ASP A 107 1.89 14.70 15.90
N GLU A 108 1.32 14.01 16.89
CA GLU A 108 0.79 14.58 18.13
C GLU A 108 1.90 15.21 19.00
N ILE A 109 1.92 16.55 19.10
CA ILE A 109 2.99 17.32 19.77
C ILE A 109 3.29 16.87 21.20
N TYR A 110 2.26 16.51 21.98
CA TYR A 110 2.39 16.08 23.38
C TYR A 110 2.86 14.63 23.52
N LYS A 111 2.70 13.82 22.48
CA LYS A 111 3.08 12.40 22.47
C LYS A 111 4.36 12.13 21.66
N ARG A 112 4.86 13.13 20.94
CA ARG A 112 6.02 13.00 20.05
C ARG A 112 7.27 12.51 20.75
N SER A 113 7.61 13.02 21.94
CA SER A 113 8.78 12.53 22.68
C SER A 113 8.62 11.05 23.09
N GLU A 114 7.45 10.67 23.60
CA GLU A 114 7.11 9.28 23.95
C GLU A 114 7.24 8.35 22.73
N ALA A 115 6.60 8.71 21.62
CA ALA A 115 6.67 7.97 20.36
C ALA A 115 8.12 7.82 19.87
N THR A 116 8.90 8.89 19.93
CA THR A 116 10.30 8.89 19.51
C THR A 116 11.16 8.01 20.42
N ALA A 117 10.91 8.03 21.73
CA ALA A 117 11.60 7.18 22.69
C ALA A 117 11.36 5.69 22.42
N ILE A 118 10.12 5.31 22.11
CA ILE A 118 9.76 3.93 21.72
C ILE A 118 10.54 3.49 20.49
N LEU A 119 10.54 4.28 19.41
CA LEU A 119 11.30 3.94 18.20
C LEU A 119 12.80 3.87 18.48
N THR A 120 13.31 4.73 19.36
CA THR A 120 14.73 4.75 19.74
C THR A 120 15.13 3.49 20.50
N GLU A 121 14.28 3.03 21.42
CA GLU A 121 14.49 1.77 22.14
C GLU A 121 14.57 0.60 21.16
N LEU A 122 13.62 0.50 20.22
CA LEU A 122 13.59 -0.56 19.23
C LEU A 122 14.76 -0.48 18.24
N MET A 123 15.15 0.72 17.83
CA MET A 123 16.37 0.93 17.03
C MET A 123 17.61 0.42 17.78
N ARG A 124 17.73 0.69 19.08
CA ARG A 124 18.86 0.17 19.91
C ARG A 124 18.85 -1.36 20.02
N LYS A 125 17.68 -1.99 19.95
CA LYS A 125 17.51 -3.45 19.87
C LYS A 125 17.81 -4.03 18.47
N GLY A 126 18.05 -3.17 17.48
CA GLY A 126 18.36 -3.57 16.11
C GLY A 126 17.13 -3.78 15.23
N ASN A 127 15.94 -3.30 15.63
CA ASN A 127 14.74 -3.42 14.82
C ASN A 127 14.84 -2.51 13.57
N PRO A 128 14.85 -3.06 12.35
CA PRO A 128 15.09 -2.28 11.14
C PRO A 128 13.94 -1.34 10.78
N TYR A 129 12.69 -1.71 11.10
CA TYR A 129 11.52 -0.87 10.84
C TYR A 129 11.54 0.37 11.74
N ALA A 130 11.79 0.22 13.04
CA ALA A 130 11.91 1.36 13.94
C ALA A 130 13.07 2.28 13.52
N THR A 131 14.19 1.68 13.12
CA THR A 131 15.36 2.40 12.59
C THR A 131 15.01 3.18 11.31
N TYR A 132 14.27 2.58 10.38
CA TYR A 132 13.80 3.25 9.15
C TYR A 132 12.98 4.49 9.48
N TRP A 133 12.02 4.38 10.41
CA TRP A 133 11.13 5.48 10.76
C TRP A 133 11.85 6.67 11.40
N LEU A 134 13.05 6.46 11.97
CA LEU A 134 13.95 7.50 12.48
C LEU A 134 15.00 7.99 11.46
N SER A 135 14.99 7.47 10.23
CA SER A 135 15.98 7.79 9.20
C SER A 135 15.60 9.01 8.34
N ASN A 136 16.55 9.53 7.56
CA ASN A 136 16.30 10.63 6.61
C ASN A 136 15.38 10.26 5.42
N LYS A 137 15.05 8.97 5.23
CA LYS A 137 14.12 8.51 4.18
C LYS A 137 12.68 8.38 4.67
N SER A 138 12.46 8.49 5.98
CA SER A 138 11.14 8.45 6.59
C SER A 138 10.46 9.81 6.48
N ASN A 139 9.26 9.83 5.87
CA ASN A 139 8.44 11.03 5.83
C ASN A 139 8.04 11.47 7.25
N LEU A 140 7.81 10.55 8.18
CA LEU A 140 7.50 10.88 9.57
C LEU A 140 8.67 11.59 10.27
N CYS A 141 9.91 11.14 10.03
CA CYS A 141 11.08 11.79 10.61
C CYS A 141 11.23 13.21 10.08
N LEU A 142 11.23 13.35 8.74
CA LEU A 142 11.38 14.64 8.08
C LEU A 142 10.27 15.62 8.46
N SER A 143 9.03 15.14 8.58
CA SER A 143 7.88 15.98 8.88
C SER A 143 7.80 16.39 10.35
N TYR A 144 8.22 15.56 11.31
CA TYR A 144 7.92 15.81 12.73
C TYR A 144 9.14 15.89 13.65
N LEU A 145 10.25 15.23 13.32
CA LEU A 145 11.45 15.19 14.16
C LEU A 145 12.57 16.12 13.65
N SER A 146 12.48 16.59 12.41
CA SER A 146 13.40 17.59 11.88
C SER A 146 13.34 18.89 12.69
N SER A 147 14.49 19.51 12.95
CA SER A 147 14.57 20.81 13.62
C SER A 147 13.94 21.95 12.82
N GLU A 148 13.76 21.78 11.51
CA GLU A 148 13.08 22.74 10.65
C GLU A 148 11.54 22.73 10.82
N HIS A 149 10.99 21.69 11.44
CA HIS A 149 9.56 21.58 11.64
C HIS A 149 9.04 22.62 12.65
N PHE A 150 8.08 23.45 12.22
CA PHE A 150 7.48 24.50 13.06
C PHE A 150 6.89 23.97 14.38
N GLY A 151 6.30 22.77 14.36
CA GLY A 151 5.74 22.17 15.58
C GLY A 151 6.78 21.87 16.67
N ASN A 152 8.07 21.82 16.35
CA ASN A 152 9.13 21.68 17.36
C ASN A 152 9.45 23.01 18.05
N LYS A 153 9.37 24.13 17.32
CA LYS A 153 9.45 25.48 17.93
C LYS A 153 8.32 25.69 18.93
N VAL A 154 7.09 25.33 18.54
CA VAL A 154 5.92 25.38 19.43
C VAL A 154 6.10 24.47 20.65
N ALA A 155 6.61 23.25 20.46
CA ALA A 155 6.84 22.32 21.57
C ALA A 155 7.81 22.90 22.60
N LYS A 156 8.88 23.55 22.14
CA LYS A 156 9.85 24.25 23.00
C LYS A 156 9.23 25.42 23.77
N GLU A 157 8.39 26.23 23.13
CA GLU A 157 7.67 27.33 23.80
C GLU A 157 6.69 26.82 24.86
N LEU A 158 6.09 25.64 24.64
CA LEU A 158 5.22 24.97 25.59
C LEU A 158 5.99 24.23 26.72
N GLY A 159 7.33 24.27 26.72
CA GLY A 159 8.16 23.57 27.71
C GLY A 159 8.15 22.05 27.56
N LEU A 160 7.78 21.53 26.39
CA LEU A 160 7.81 20.10 26.09
C LEU A 160 9.23 19.62 25.78
N ASP A 161 9.48 18.33 25.99
CA ASP A 161 10.77 17.71 25.65
C ASP A 161 10.97 17.65 24.13
N THR A 162 11.94 18.43 23.64
CA THR A 162 12.39 18.40 22.24
C THR A 162 13.81 17.86 22.09
N SER A 163 14.29 17.08 23.06
CA SER A 163 15.64 16.53 23.06
C SER A 163 15.95 15.59 21.89
N TYR A 164 14.93 15.17 21.12
CA TYR A 164 15.09 14.40 19.89
C TYR A 164 15.57 15.24 18.69
N GLU A 165 15.45 16.57 18.74
CA GLU A 165 15.86 17.45 17.64
C GLU A 165 17.33 17.20 17.26
N ASN A 166 17.59 17.10 15.95
CA ASN A 166 18.92 16.85 15.37
C ASN A 166 19.60 15.51 15.72
N LYS A 167 18.95 14.63 16.50
CA LYS A 167 19.46 13.27 16.78
C LYS A 167 19.12 12.26 15.70
N TYR A 168 18.02 12.51 14.98
CA TYR A 168 17.44 11.60 14.02
C TYR A 168 17.41 12.21 12.62
N CYS A 169 16.83 11.49 11.67
CA CYS A 169 16.70 11.88 10.28
C CYS A 169 18.06 12.02 9.58
N THR A 170 18.97 11.08 9.85
CA THR A 170 20.30 11.03 9.24
C THR A 170 20.44 9.87 8.25
N GLU A 171 21.40 10.01 7.35
CA GLU A 171 21.78 8.93 6.43
C GLU A 171 22.42 7.76 7.17
N GLU A 172 23.16 8.01 8.26
CA GLU A 172 23.75 6.94 9.07
C GLU A 172 22.66 6.01 9.66
N ILE A 173 21.57 6.57 10.17
CA ILE A 173 20.43 5.78 10.66
C ILE A 173 19.78 5.02 9.50
N TYR A 174 19.68 5.62 8.31
CA TYR A 174 19.17 4.93 7.14
C TYR A 174 20.01 3.69 6.80
N GLN A 175 21.34 3.82 6.74
CA GLN A 175 22.23 2.71 6.44
C GLN A 175 22.13 1.58 7.48
N LYS A 176 21.98 1.92 8.77
CA LYS A 176 21.70 0.92 9.83
C LYS A 176 20.39 0.19 9.59
N SER A 177 19.34 0.89 9.15
CA SER A 177 18.07 0.25 8.78
C SER A 177 18.24 -0.70 7.59
N VAL A 178 18.95 -0.28 6.55
CA VAL A 178 19.26 -1.13 5.38
C VAL A 178 20.01 -2.39 5.79
N GLU A 179 20.99 -2.28 6.69
CA GLU A 179 21.71 -3.45 7.23
C GLU A 179 20.78 -4.41 7.98
N GLY A 180 19.86 -3.89 8.80
CA GLY A 180 18.88 -4.73 9.47
C GLY A 180 17.90 -5.39 8.48
N PHE A 181 17.45 -4.69 7.44
CA PHE A 181 16.61 -5.28 6.39
C PHE A 181 17.35 -6.34 5.58
N LYS A 182 18.67 -6.21 5.35
CA LYS A 182 19.47 -7.29 4.73
C LYS A 182 19.44 -8.58 5.55
N LYS A 183 19.43 -8.49 6.88
CA LYS A 183 19.31 -9.66 7.76
C LYS A 183 17.94 -10.30 7.65
N LEU A 184 16.85 -9.51 7.80
CA LEU A 184 15.48 -10.02 7.64
C LEU A 184 15.23 -10.62 6.25
N ALA A 185 15.74 -9.97 5.21
CA ALA A 185 15.61 -10.45 3.83
C ALA A 185 16.29 -11.82 3.64
N ALA A 186 17.45 -12.03 4.27
CA ALA A 186 18.17 -13.31 4.25
C ALA A 186 17.44 -14.42 5.03
N GLU A 187 16.59 -14.05 5.99
CA GLU A 187 15.69 -14.96 6.72
C GLU A 187 14.39 -15.27 5.95
N GLY A 188 14.18 -14.64 4.79
CA GLY A 188 13.02 -14.88 3.93
C GLY A 188 11.90 -13.85 4.03
N ASP A 189 12.09 -12.76 4.78
CA ASP A 189 11.07 -11.71 4.90
C ASP A 189 10.87 -10.98 3.56
N LEU A 190 9.70 -11.18 2.93
CA LEU A 190 9.37 -10.62 1.62
C LEU A 190 9.22 -9.09 1.67
N GLY A 191 8.76 -8.53 2.80
CA GLY A 191 8.65 -7.07 2.98
C GLY A 191 10.02 -6.40 2.99
N ALA A 192 11.00 -7.00 3.68
CA ALA A 192 12.38 -6.55 3.74
C ALA A 192 13.10 -6.74 2.39
N GLN A 193 12.91 -7.88 1.73
CA GLN A 193 13.42 -8.08 0.37
C GLN A 193 12.88 -7.01 -0.58
N TYR A 194 11.58 -6.70 -0.51
CA TYR A 194 10.98 -5.70 -1.36
C TYR A 194 11.46 -4.28 -1.04
N PHE A 195 11.64 -3.96 0.25
CA PHE A 195 12.27 -2.71 0.66
C PHE A 195 13.65 -2.54 0.00
N LEU A 196 14.49 -3.58 0.03
CA LEU A 196 15.82 -3.54 -0.58
C LEU A 196 15.76 -3.42 -2.11
N LEU A 197 14.80 -4.08 -2.76
CA LEU A 197 14.57 -3.93 -4.20
C LEU A 197 14.27 -2.47 -4.58
N LYS A 198 13.44 -1.79 -3.79
CA LYS A 198 13.10 -0.37 -4.00
C LYS A 198 14.30 0.54 -3.72
N ASP A 199 15.10 0.25 -2.70
CA ASP A 199 16.32 1.01 -2.38
C ASP A 199 17.35 0.96 -3.52
N GLN A 200 17.49 -0.19 -4.19
CA GLN A 200 18.36 -0.33 -5.36
C GLN A 200 17.92 0.50 -6.58
N GLY A 201 16.66 0.96 -6.62
CA GLY A 201 16.12 1.75 -7.73
C GLY A 201 15.99 0.98 -9.06
N LEU A 202 15.91 -0.36 -9.00
CA LEU A 202 15.79 -1.20 -10.20
C LEU A 202 14.52 -0.89 -11.00
N ASP A 203 13.46 -0.44 -10.34
CA ASP A 203 12.19 -0.04 -10.96
C ASP A 203 12.33 1.11 -11.97
N LYS A 204 13.41 1.89 -11.87
CA LYS A 204 13.74 3.03 -12.74
C LYS A 204 14.88 2.74 -13.72
N SER A 205 15.53 1.58 -13.62
CA SER A 205 16.68 1.23 -14.45
C SER A 205 16.24 0.60 -15.77
N VAL A 206 16.63 1.22 -16.88
CA VAL A 206 16.41 0.67 -18.22
C VAL A 206 17.32 -0.54 -18.45
N GLU A 207 18.57 -0.46 -17.99
CA GLU A 207 19.58 -1.52 -18.18
C GLU A 207 19.26 -2.77 -17.38
N LYS A 208 18.63 -2.60 -16.21
CA LYS A 208 18.25 -3.70 -15.32
C LYS A 208 16.75 -4.00 -15.37
N ARG A 209 16.07 -3.63 -16.46
CA ARG A 209 14.62 -3.78 -16.56
C ARG A 209 14.20 -5.25 -16.45
N GLU A 210 14.87 -6.15 -17.14
CA GLU A 210 14.58 -7.59 -17.08
C GLU A 210 14.79 -8.17 -15.67
N GLU A 211 15.86 -7.75 -14.97
CA GLU A 211 16.12 -8.12 -13.57
C GLU A 211 14.99 -7.67 -12.65
N TYR A 212 14.52 -6.42 -12.82
CA TYR A 212 13.36 -5.91 -12.08
C TYR A 212 12.08 -6.71 -12.34
N ILE A 213 11.79 -7.04 -13.61
CA ILE A 213 10.59 -7.84 -13.94
C ILE A 213 10.66 -9.24 -13.34
N LYS A 214 11.83 -9.88 -13.37
CA LYS A 214 12.05 -11.19 -12.71
C LYS A 214 11.77 -11.13 -11.22
N GLU A 215 12.18 -10.05 -10.54
CA GLU A 215 11.86 -9.86 -9.13
C GLU A 215 10.36 -9.65 -8.89
N VAL A 216 9.68 -8.87 -9.74
CA VAL A 216 8.22 -8.69 -9.65
C VAL A 216 7.49 -10.04 -9.77
N ILE A 217 7.93 -10.89 -10.69
CA ILE A 217 7.40 -12.25 -10.87
C ILE A 217 7.69 -13.11 -9.63
N ARG A 218 8.94 -13.15 -9.16
CA ARG A 218 9.36 -13.92 -7.97
C ARG A 218 8.52 -13.59 -6.73
N PHE A 219 8.23 -12.31 -6.51
CA PHE A 219 7.37 -11.90 -5.40
C PHE A 219 5.91 -12.37 -5.58
N ALA A 220 5.39 -12.33 -6.81
CA ALA A 220 4.04 -12.79 -7.09
C ALA A 220 3.90 -14.32 -6.99
N GLU A 221 4.93 -15.08 -7.38
CA GLU A 221 5.03 -16.53 -7.14
C GLU A 221 5.03 -16.85 -5.64
N ALA A 222 5.63 -15.98 -4.81
CA ALA A 222 5.54 -16.05 -3.36
C ALA A 222 4.26 -15.43 -2.78
N HIS A 223 3.26 -15.12 -3.62
CA HIS A 223 1.96 -14.53 -3.27
C HIS A 223 2.02 -13.15 -2.59
N TYR A 224 3.15 -12.46 -2.70
CA TYR A 224 3.34 -11.09 -2.23
C TYR A 224 3.18 -10.10 -3.40
N TYR A 225 1.96 -9.60 -3.59
CA TYR A 225 1.58 -8.86 -4.80
C TYR A 225 1.90 -7.36 -4.79
N LYS A 226 2.42 -6.80 -3.70
CA LYS A 226 2.77 -5.37 -3.61
C LYS A 226 3.69 -4.89 -4.76
N PRO A 227 4.77 -5.62 -5.13
CA PRO A 227 5.65 -5.23 -6.23
C PRO A 227 4.93 -5.24 -7.59
N MET A 228 4.04 -6.21 -7.81
CA MET A 228 3.22 -6.27 -9.02
C MET A 228 2.23 -5.09 -9.09
N MET A 229 1.63 -4.68 -7.97
CA MET A 229 0.76 -3.50 -7.96
C MET A 229 1.51 -2.20 -8.24
N ASP A 230 2.70 -2.05 -7.68
CA ASP A 230 3.60 -0.93 -7.97
C ASP A 230 4.00 -0.92 -9.45
N TYR A 231 4.31 -2.09 -10.02
CA TYR A 231 4.58 -2.26 -11.45
C TYR A 231 3.37 -1.86 -12.32
N LEU A 232 2.17 -2.33 -11.99
CA LEU A 232 0.92 -2.02 -12.70
C LEU A 232 0.63 -0.51 -12.74
N TYR A 233 1.06 0.24 -11.73
CA TYR A 233 0.96 1.71 -11.73
C TYR A 233 1.81 2.34 -12.85
N THR A 234 2.97 1.76 -13.17
CA THR A 234 3.87 2.27 -14.23
C THR A 234 3.27 2.14 -15.63
N LEU A 235 2.34 1.20 -15.83
CA LEU A 235 1.61 0.99 -17.09
C LEU A 235 0.59 2.10 -17.37
N LYS A 236 0.31 2.94 -16.38
CA LYS A 236 -0.70 4.00 -16.44
C LYS A 236 -0.05 5.37 -16.62
N LYS A 237 -0.86 6.33 -17.07
CA LYS A 237 -0.52 7.75 -17.22
C LYS A 237 -1.66 8.60 -16.65
N PRO A 238 -1.40 9.87 -16.29
CA PRO A 238 -2.46 10.82 -15.96
C PRO A 238 -3.42 11.00 -17.13
N GLY A 239 -4.72 10.92 -16.86
CA GLY A 239 -5.83 11.21 -17.77
C GLY A 239 -6.86 12.11 -17.09
N HIS A 240 -7.96 12.41 -17.77
CA HIS A 240 -8.96 13.39 -17.30
C HIS A 240 -9.68 13.00 -16.01
N ARG A 241 -9.88 11.68 -15.77
CA ARG A 241 -10.63 11.15 -14.63
C ARG A 241 -9.74 10.39 -13.63
N GLY A 242 -8.44 10.62 -13.68
CA GLY A 242 -7.45 9.87 -12.90
C GLY A 242 -6.47 9.14 -13.80
N LEU A 243 -5.98 7.99 -13.35
CA LEU A 243 -4.99 7.22 -14.10
C LEU A 243 -5.65 6.31 -15.11
N GLU A 244 -5.15 6.33 -16.34
CA GLU A 244 -5.57 5.45 -17.44
C GLU A 244 -4.37 4.66 -17.99
N PHE A 245 -4.61 3.46 -18.51
CA PHE A 245 -3.55 2.70 -19.17
C PHE A 245 -3.02 3.46 -20.40
N ARG A 246 -1.71 3.34 -20.63
CA ARG A 246 -1.03 4.04 -21.74
C ARG A 246 -1.50 3.57 -23.11
N SER A 247 -1.89 2.30 -23.25
CA SER A 247 -2.45 1.69 -24.46
C SER A 247 -3.46 0.57 -24.10
N GLU A 248 -4.32 0.18 -25.05
CA GLU A 248 -5.25 -0.94 -24.85
C GLU A 248 -4.50 -2.26 -24.65
N LYS A 249 -3.34 -2.43 -25.31
CA LYS A 249 -2.47 -3.59 -25.13
C LYS A 249 -1.96 -3.69 -23.69
N LEU A 250 -1.51 -2.57 -23.10
CA LEU A 250 -1.09 -2.52 -21.70
C LEU A 250 -2.26 -2.69 -20.73
N LYS A 251 -3.46 -2.27 -21.10
CA LYS A 251 -4.67 -2.52 -20.32
C LYS A 251 -4.97 -4.02 -20.26
N ASN A 252 -5.01 -4.72 -21.40
CA ASN A 252 -5.26 -6.16 -21.45
C ASN A 252 -4.22 -6.93 -20.63
N PHE A 253 -2.94 -6.63 -20.87
CA PHE A 253 -1.84 -7.19 -20.08
C PHE A 253 -1.97 -6.89 -18.57
N GLY A 254 -2.33 -5.66 -18.21
CA GLY A 254 -2.57 -5.30 -16.82
C GLY A 254 -3.76 -6.06 -16.19
N MET A 255 -4.82 -6.33 -16.96
CA MET A 255 -5.95 -7.16 -16.49
C MET A 255 -5.53 -8.60 -16.23
N ASP A 256 -4.67 -9.17 -17.07
CA ASP A 256 -4.15 -10.54 -16.87
C ASP A 256 -3.34 -10.64 -15.56
N LEU A 257 -2.49 -9.66 -15.27
CA LEU A 257 -1.77 -9.59 -14.00
C LEU A 257 -2.72 -9.42 -12.79
N TYR A 258 -3.76 -8.58 -12.91
CA TYR A 258 -4.76 -8.48 -11.85
C TYR A 258 -5.51 -9.81 -11.66
N ARG A 259 -5.79 -10.59 -12.71
CA ARG A 259 -6.44 -11.91 -12.60
C ARG A 259 -5.59 -12.89 -11.80
N VAL A 260 -4.30 -12.96 -12.08
CA VAL A 260 -3.38 -13.81 -11.30
C VAL A 260 -3.42 -13.44 -9.82
N ALA A 261 -3.31 -12.15 -9.48
CA ALA A 261 -3.37 -11.70 -8.09
C ALA A 261 -4.76 -11.93 -7.44
N SER A 262 -5.83 -11.70 -8.18
CA SER A 262 -7.23 -11.91 -7.75
C SER A 262 -7.53 -13.37 -7.45
N ASN A 263 -7.00 -14.30 -8.25
CA ASN A 263 -7.11 -15.73 -8.01
C ASN A 263 -6.42 -16.20 -6.72
N ASN A 264 -5.52 -15.39 -6.19
CA ASN A 264 -4.84 -15.59 -4.93
C ASN A 264 -5.37 -14.67 -3.83
N TYR A 265 -6.64 -14.24 -3.95
CA TYR A 265 -7.37 -13.44 -2.96
C TYR A 265 -6.76 -12.07 -2.64
N TYR A 266 -5.90 -11.51 -3.50
CA TYR A 266 -5.39 -10.17 -3.27
C TYR A 266 -6.45 -9.10 -3.56
N THR A 267 -7.09 -8.60 -2.51
CA THR A 267 -8.31 -7.76 -2.61
C THR A 267 -8.15 -6.49 -3.46
N PRO A 268 -7.01 -5.77 -3.47
CA PRO A 268 -6.86 -4.63 -4.36
C PRO A 268 -6.95 -5.02 -5.85
N ALA A 269 -6.51 -6.23 -6.23
CA ALA A 269 -6.62 -6.71 -7.60
C ALA A 269 -8.06 -7.09 -7.98
N ILE A 270 -8.77 -7.79 -7.08
CA ILE A 270 -10.19 -8.12 -7.27
C ILE A 270 -10.99 -6.81 -7.49
N GLY A 271 -10.75 -5.79 -6.65
CA GLY A 271 -11.41 -4.49 -6.77
C GLY A 271 -11.16 -3.79 -8.10
N ASN A 272 -9.93 -3.86 -8.64
CA ASN A 272 -9.62 -3.33 -9.96
C ASN A 272 -10.33 -4.09 -11.08
N LEU A 273 -10.39 -5.43 -11.02
CA LEU A 273 -11.06 -6.25 -12.04
C LEU A 273 -12.57 -6.04 -12.06
N MET A 274 -13.22 -5.95 -10.89
CA MET A 274 -14.67 -5.78 -10.80
C MET A 274 -15.18 -4.54 -11.52
N VAL A 275 -14.35 -3.50 -11.66
CA VAL A 275 -14.68 -2.27 -12.41
C VAL A 275 -14.59 -2.46 -13.93
N HIS A 276 -13.80 -3.43 -14.41
CA HIS A 276 -13.52 -3.63 -15.83
C HIS A 276 -14.24 -4.84 -16.42
N GLU A 277 -14.56 -5.87 -15.63
CA GLU A 277 -15.20 -7.10 -16.10
C GLU A 277 -16.72 -7.03 -15.99
N THR A 278 -17.41 -7.25 -17.12
CA THR A 278 -18.88 -7.25 -17.18
C THR A 278 -19.50 -8.45 -16.47
N ASN A 279 -18.88 -9.63 -16.56
CA ASN A 279 -19.30 -10.82 -15.83
C ASN A 279 -18.35 -11.06 -14.65
N ASN A 280 -18.63 -10.42 -13.52
CA ASN A 280 -17.78 -10.42 -12.34
C ASN A 280 -18.36 -11.23 -11.16
N LYS A 281 -19.30 -12.16 -11.40
CA LYS A 281 -19.99 -12.92 -10.34
C LYS A 281 -19.00 -13.65 -9.42
N GLU A 282 -17.98 -14.27 -10.00
CA GLU A 282 -16.96 -15.00 -9.23
C GLU A 282 -16.07 -14.04 -8.43
N LEU A 283 -15.62 -12.94 -9.04
CA LEU A 283 -14.87 -11.88 -8.35
C LEU A 283 -15.66 -11.28 -7.19
N PHE A 284 -16.96 -11.09 -7.39
CA PHE A 284 -17.87 -10.61 -6.36
C PHE A 284 -17.96 -11.58 -5.18
N ASN A 285 -18.09 -12.88 -5.44
CA ASN A 285 -18.12 -13.90 -4.38
C ASN A 285 -16.80 -13.92 -3.59
N ARG A 286 -15.65 -13.84 -4.27
CA ARG A 286 -14.35 -13.74 -3.59
C ARG A 286 -14.22 -12.48 -2.78
N MET A 287 -14.70 -11.34 -3.29
CA MET A 287 -14.70 -10.08 -2.54
C MET A 287 -15.65 -10.12 -1.34
N LYS A 288 -16.78 -10.84 -1.43
CA LYS A 288 -17.66 -11.10 -0.28
C LYS A 288 -16.91 -11.86 0.81
N ILE A 289 -16.25 -12.96 0.44
CA ILE A 289 -15.43 -13.76 1.36
C ILE A 289 -14.35 -12.87 1.99
N ALA A 290 -13.69 -12.03 1.20
CA ALA A 290 -12.68 -11.09 1.68
C ALA A 290 -13.19 -10.04 2.69
N GLY A 291 -14.49 -9.75 2.71
CA GLY A 291 -15.08 -8.70 3.55
C GLY A 291 -14.53 -7.29 3.30
N GLY A 292 -13.92 -7.03 2.13
CA GLY A 292 -13.28 -5.75 1.81
C GLY A 292 -14.27 -4.64 1.43
N LYS A 293 -13.88 -3.36 1.54
CA LYS A 293 -14.78 -2.23 1.22
C LYS A 293 -15.32 -2.26 -0.21
N TYR A 294 -14.52 -2.77 -1.15
CA TYR A 294 -14.89 -2.89 -2.55
C TYR A 294 -16.09 -3.83 -2.79
N TYR A 295 -16.32 -4.82 -1.92
CA TYR A 295 -17.54 -5.63 -1.96
C TYR A 295 -18.78 -4.73 -1.84
N PHE A 296 -18.83 -3.93 -0.78
CA PHE A 296 -19.97 -3.07 -0.49
C PHE A 296 -20.14 -1.97 -1.53
N LEU A 297 -19.03 -1.44 -2.06
CA LEU A 297 -19.07 -0.49 -3.16
C LEU A 297 -19.69 -1.13 -4.42
N ALA A 298 -19.29 -2.36 -4.76
CA ALA A 298 -19.86 -3.08 -5.89
C ALA A 298 -21.33 -3.44 -5.69
N VAL A 299 -21.71 -3.87 -4.48
CA VAL A 299 -23.13 -4.07 -4.11
C VAL A 299 -23.93 -2.80 -4.39
N ALA A 300 -23.46 -1.66 -3.86
CA ALA A 300 -24.19 -0.41 -3.94
C ALA A 300 -24.25 0.22 -5.34
N LEU A 301 -23.19 0.11 -6.14
CA LEU A 301 -23.12 0.73 -7.46
C LEU A 301 -23.60 -0.16 -8.60
N ALA A 302 -23.29 -1.45 -8.55
CA ALA A 302 -23.49 -2.34 -9.69
C ALA A 302 -24.66 -3.31 -9.49
N ARG A 303 -24.97 -3.67 -8.23
CA ARG A 303 -25.94 -4.74 -7.92
C ARG A 303 -27.12 -4.29 -7.08
N SER A 304 -27.26 -3.00 -6.78
CA SER A 304 -28.37 -2.46 -5.96
C SER A 304 -29.74 -2.85 -6.51
N ASN A 305 -29.90 -2.85 -7.84
CA ASN A 305 -31.15 -3.22 -8.52
C ASN A 305 -31.47 -4.71 -8.48
N GLU A 306 -30.50 -5.56 -8.11
CA GLU A 306 -30.70 -7.00 -7.93
C GLU A 306 -31.21 -7.36 -6.54
N LEU A 307 -31.22 -6.39 -5.60
CA LEU A 307 -31.51 -6.59 -4.20
C LEU A 307 -32.86 -6.01 -3.80
N ALA A 308 -33.61 -6.77 -3.00
CA ALA A 308 -34.76 -6.25 -2.28
C ALA A 308 -34.32 -5.28 -1.17
N ASP A 309 -35.22 -4.40 -0.74
CA ASP A 309 -34.92 -3.41 0.31
C ASP A 309 -34.41 -4.06 1.60
N LYS A 310 -34.98 -5.21 1.99
CA LYS A 310 -34.49 -5.99 3.14
C LYS A 310 -33.02 -6.40 2.98
N GLU A 311 -32.61 -6.81 1.78
CA GLU A 311 -31.23 -7.24 1.52
C GLU A 311 -30.28 -6.04 1.54
N LYS A 312 -30.68 -4.91 0.92
CA LYS A 312 -29.94 -3.64 1.02
C LYS A 312 -29.74 -3.22 2.48
N PHE A 313 -30.78 -3.29 3.29
CA PHE A 313 -30.70 -3.02 4.73
C PHE A 313 -29.67 -3.92 5.42
N CYS A 314 -29.69 -5.23 5.16
CA CYS A 314 -28.70 -6.15 5.75
C CYS A 314 -27.27 -5.88 5.28
N HIS A 315 -27.04 -5.49 4.03
CA HIS A 315 -25.71 -5.07 3.57
C HIS A 315 -25.25 -3.76 4.22
N ALA A 316 -26.15 -2.79 4.42
CA ALA A 316 -25.84 -1.55 5.12
C ALA A 316 -25.48 -1.81 6.59
N LEU A 317 -26.23 -2.68 7.26
CA LEU A 317 -25.96 -3.09 8.64
C LEU A 317 -24.65 -3.86 8.78
N LEU A 318 -24.35 -4.76 7.84
CA LEU A 318 -23.09 -5.49 7.79
C LEU A 318 -21.90 -4.54 7.61
N TYR A 319 -22.01 -3.55 6.72
CA TYR A 319 -20.98 -2.53 6.54
C TYR A 319 -20.78 -1.67 7.80
N GLU A 320 -21.87 -1.27 8.47
CA GLU A 320 -21.79 -0.51 9.73
C GLU A 320 -21.04 -1.32 10.80
N ASN A 321 -21.33 -2.62 10.92
CA ASN A 321 -20.69 -3.48 11.91
C ASN A 321 -19.18 -3.65 11.65
N LEU A 322 -18.78 -3.80 10.38
CA LEU A 322 -17.40 -4.01 9.97
C LEU A 322 -16.55 -2.73 9.97
N PHE A 323 -17.12 -1.59 9.55
CA PHE A 323 -16.38 -0.36 9.28
C PHE A 323 -16.78 0.82 10.18
N LYS A 324 -17.68 0.60 11.15
CA LYS A 324 -18.21 1.62 12.07
C LYS A 324 -18.73 2.86 11.34
N SER A 325 -19.38 2.63 10.19
CA SER A 325 -19.80 3.69 9.28
C SER A 325 -21.22 3.44 8.77
N THR A 326 -22.08 4.44 8.90
CA THR A 326 -23.49 4.40 8.44
C THR A 326 -23.66 4.78 6.98
N ARG A 327 -22.58 4.84 6.20
CA ARG A 327 -22.55 5.35 4.82
C ARG A 327 -23.69 4.80 3.95
N TYR A 328 -24.00 3.50 4.04
CA TYR A 328 -25.00 2.87 3.19
C TYR A 328 -26.45 3.08 3.63
N PHE A 329 -26.70 3.49 4.87
CA PHE A 329 -28.04 3.94 5.30
C PHE A 329 -28.40 5.34 4.79
N VAL A 330 -27.42 6.08 4.26
CA VAL A 330 -27.59 7.43 3.69
C VAL A 330 -27.16 7.47 2.22
N TYR A 331 -26.99 6.31 1.60
CA TYR A 331 -26.46 6.19 0.25
C TYR A 331 -27.57 6.26 -0.79
N HIS A 332 -27.63 7.37 -1.54
CA HIS A 332 -28.70 7.62 -2.51
C HIS A 332 -30.12 7.51 -1.90
N GLY A 333 -31.15 7.88 -2.67
CA GLY A 333 -32.54 7.91 -2.16
C GLY A 333 -33.23 6.55 -2.10
N ASP A 334 -32.61 5.50 -2.63
CA ASP A 334 -33.19 4.15 -2.82
C ASP A 334 -32.70 3.10 -1.82
N TRP A 335 -31.82 3.47 -0.89
CA TRP A 335 -31.39 2.61 0.20
C TRP A 335 -32.26 2.82 1.46
N PRO A 336 -32.59 1.75 2.19
CA PRO A 336 -33.35 1.86 3.44
C PRO A 336 -32.60 2.66 4.50
N LYS A 337 -33.36 3.37 5.33
CA LYS A 337 -32.85 4.00 6.55
C LYS A 337 -32.69 2.95 7.64
N LYS A 338 -31.84 3.27 8.63
CA LYS A 338 -31.61 2.41 9.79
C LYS A 338 -32.90 2.08 10.58
N SER A 339 -33.89 2.97 10.55
CA SER A 339 -35.18 2.78 11.24
C SER A 339 -36.21 1.95 10.47
N ASP A 340 -35.95 1.60 9.21
CA ASP A 340 -36.96 0.99 8.34
C ASP A 340 -37.20 -0.49 8.67
N TYR A 341 -36.24 -1.13 9.34
CA TYR A 341 -36.24 -2.55 9.67
C TYR A 341 -35.62 -2.81 11.05
N ASP A 342 -36.01 -3.92 11.66
CA ASP A 342 -35.35 -4.44 12.86
C ASP A 342 -34.03 -5.15 12.50
N GLU A 343 -32.94 -4.87 13.21
CA GLU A 343 -31.62 -5.44 12.93
C GLU A 343 -31.58 -6.98 13.01
N SER A 344 -32.46 -7.60 13.81
CA SER A 344 -32.53 -9.06 13.99
C SER A 344 -32.96 -9.82 12.74
N ILE A 345 -33.51 -9.15 11.73
CA ILE A 345 -33.86 -9.80 10.47
C ILE A 345 -32.62 -10.17 9.64
N CYS A 346 -31.46 -9.63 10.01
CA CYS A 346 -30.17 -9.84 9.36
C CYS A 346 -29.30 -10.73 10.25
N ASN A 347 -28.73 -11.79 9.67
CA ASN A 347 -27.83 -12.68 10.40
C ASN A 347 -26.38 -12.18 10.33
N ILE A 348 -26.13 -10.99 10.89
CA ILE A 348 -24.85 -10.28 10.75
C ILE A 348 -23.69 -11.06 11.34
N GLU A 349 -23.86 -11.65 12.53
CA GLU A 349 -22.81 -12.43 13.18
C GLU A 349 -22.37 -13.61 12.32
N LYS A 350 -23.32 -14.33 11.73
CA LYS A 350 -23.02 -15.43 10.80
C LYS A 350 -22.29 -14.93 9.55
N GLU A 351 -22.77 -13.85 8.94
CA GLU A 351 -22.12 -13.27 7.74
C GLU A 351 -20.68 -12.85 8.03
N ILE A 352 -20.41 -12.26 9.20
CA ILE A 352 -19.04 -11.91 9.62
C ILE A 352 -18.20 -13.17 9.86
N ALA A 353 -18.76 -14.20 10.49
CA ALA A 353 -18.05 -15.45 10.77
C ALA A 353 -17.68 -16.24 9.49
N GLU A 354 -18.43 -16.07 8.41
CA GLU A 354 -18.13 -16.67 7.10
C GLU A 354 -17.06 -15.89 6.31
N MET A 355 -16.81 -14.63 6.67
CA MET A 355 -15.77 -13.82 6.04
C MET A 355 -14.38 -14.26 6.48
N LYS A 356 -13.44 -14.16 5.53
CA LYS A 356 -12.03 -14.46 5.68
C LYS A 356 -11.24 -13.25 5.23
N PRO A 357 -11.04 -12.23 6.08
CA PRO A 357 -10.47 -10.97 5.62
C PRO A 357 -8.94 -11.03 5.52
N MET A 358 -8.43 -10.70 4.34
CA MET A 358 -7.00 -10.58 4.06
C MET A 358 -6.49 -9.21 4.47
N ILE A 359 -5.30 -9.18 5.06
CA ILE A 359 -4.57 -7.96 5.41
C ILE A 359 -3.51 -7.73 4.34
N TYR A 360 -3.45 -6.53 3.79
CA TYR A 360 -2.45 -6.15 2.79
C TYR A 360 -1.75 -4.82 3.11
N ILE A 361 -2.16 -4.15 4.19
CA ILE A 361 -1.36 -3.09 4.79
C ILE A 361 -0.13 -3.70 5.49
N ASP A 362 0.99 -2.99 5.49
CA ASP A 362 2.23 -3.43 6.14
C ASP A 362 2.90 -2.28 6.92
N TYR A 363 4.06 -2.57 7.50
CA TYR A 363 4.83 -1.61 8.29
C TYR A 363 5.43 -0.46 7.47
N PHE A 364 5.32 -0.45 6.14
CA PHE A 364 5.69 0.64 5.24
C PHE A 364 4.48 1.39 4.68
N THR A 365 3.29 0.79 4.68
CA THR A 365 2.07 1.45 4.24
C THR A 365 1.85 2.72 5.07
N ARG A 366 1.70 3.85 4.38
CA ARG A 366 1.44 5.14 5.04
C ARG A 366 0.13 5.07 5.83
N ILE A 367 0.08 5.72 6.99
CA ILE A 367 -1.06 5.68 7.91
C ILE A 367 -2.35 6.19 7.24
N ASP A 368 -2.25 7.23 6.40
CA ASP A 368 -3.39 7.78 5.63
C ASP A 368 -3.97 6.82 4.59
N ASN A 369 -3.28 5.71 4.32
CA ASN A 369 -3.73 4.66 3.41
C ASN A 369 -4.21 3.38 4.11
N TRP A 370 -4.10 3.26 5.44
CA TRP A 370 -4.54 2.04 6.14
C TRP A 370 -6.02 1.75 5.92
N GLY A 371 -6.87 2.76 6.07
CA GLY A 371 -8.33 2.64 5.88
C GLY A 371 -8.80 2.46 4.43
N ARG A 372 -7.91 2.28 3.44
CA ARG A 372 -8.29 2.03 2.04
C ARG A 372 -8.52 0.55 1.72
N GLY A 373 -8.35 -0.29 2.77
CA GLY A 373 -8.73 -1.69 2.97
C GLY A 373 -9.88 -2.28 2.18
#